data_AF-A0A7J2K734-F1
#
_entry.id   AF-A0A7J2K734-F1
#
_cell.length_a   1.000
_cell.length_b   1.000
_cell.length_c   1.000
_cell.angle_alpha   90.00
_cell.angle_beta   90.00
_cell.angle_gamma   90.00
#
_symmetry.space_group_name_H-M   'P 1'
#
loop_
_entity.id
_entity.type
_entity.pdbx_description
1 polymer ?
#
loop_
_entity_poly.entity_id
_entity_poly.type
_entity_poly.pdbx_seq_one_letter_code
_entity_poly.pdbx_strand_id
1 'polypeptide(L)'
;MRRRESLSGLQNLNKPPKYFLEIAELIANLYPNAEKIVEIGVGSAPWTLLNLRKLLPKTILLAIDTDQDSIMRLRELGLNAEVDDITNPRIELYQESSLIYSIRPPMELINPMARVAEKVGADALILPLSEDSYLYEFKSPWSRVNHPSLLAFILRHG
;
A
#
# COMPACT_ATOMS: atom_id res chain seq x y z
N MET A 1 -37.44 8.91 -15.65
CA MET A 1 -36.95 10.30 -15.65
C MET A 1 -35.50 10.29 -15.16
N ARG A 2 -34.56 10.76 -15.98
CA ARG A 2 -33.11 10.80 -15.68
C ARG A 2 -32.73 11.97 -14.75
N ARG A 3 -31.58 11.79 -14.06
CA ARG A 3 -30.69 12.74 -13.34
C ARG A 3 -31.18 13.16 -11.94
N ARG A 4 -30.32 13.25 -10.92
CA ARG A 4 -28.92 13.71 -10.92
C ARG A 4 -28.01 12.89 -10.00
N GLU A 5 -26.83 12.60 -10.51
CA GLU A 5 -25.62 12.29 -9.76
C GLU A 5 -25.42 13.29 -8.61
N SER A 6 -25.28 12.80 -7.38
CA SER A 6 -24.64 13.60 -6.33
C SER A 6 -23.16 13.28 -6.33
N LEU A 7 -22.38 14.24 -6.82
CA LEU A 7 -20.93 14.43 -6.71
C LEU A 7 -20.42 14.50 -5.25
N SER A 8 -21.11 13.87 -4.30
CA SER A 8 -20.87 13.98 -2.85
C SER A 8 -19.78 13.04 -2.34
N GLY A 9 -19.45 11.96 -3.07
CA GLY A 9 -18.39 11.03 -2.68
C GLY A 9 -16.97 11.59 -2.77
N LEU A 10 -16.77 12.63 -3.59
CA LEU A 10 -15.47 13.27 -3.84
C LEU A 10 -15.20 14.49 -2.93
N GLN A 11 -16.16 14.92 -2.11
CA GLN A 11 -16.07 16.18 -1.36
C GLN A 11 -15.37 16.08 0.00
N ASN A 12 -14.98 14.89 0.46
CA ASN A 12 -14.21 14.71 1.70
C ASN A 12 -12.72 14.46 1.45
N LEU A 13 -12.14 15.14 0.44
CA LEU A 13 -10.69 15.13 0.21
C LEU A 13 -9.89 16.10 1.12
N ASN A 14 -10.56 16.83 2.02
CA ASN A 14 -9.97 18.01 2.68
C ASN A 14 -9.03 17.75 3.87
N LYS A 15 -8.86 16.49 4.31
CA LYS A 15 -7.79 16.06 5.23
C LYS A 15 -7.72 14.53 5.19
N PRO A 16 -6.58 13.92 4.78
CA PRO A 16 -6.43 12.49 4.95
C PRO A 16 -6.59 12.16 6.44
N PRO A 17 -7.33 11.09 6.81
CA PRO A 17 -7.37 10.64 8.20
C PRO A 17 -5.95 10.52 8.74
N LYS A 18 -5.70 11.04 9.95
CA LYS A 18 -4.36 11.10 10.59
C LYS A 18 -3.56 9.81 10.42
N TYR A 19 -4.26 8.67 10.54
CA TYR A 19 -3.75 7.33 10.30
C TYR A 19 -2.95 7.19 8.99
N PHE A 20 -3.50 7.59 7.83
CA PHE A 20 -2.81 7.41 6.53
C PHE A 20 -1.60 8.33 6.37
N LEU A 21 -1.58 9.48 7.03
CA LEU A 21 -0.42 10.36 7.06
C LEU A 21 0.71 9.73 7.90
N GLU A 22 0.39 9.21 9.09
CA GLU A 22 1.37 8.53 9.93
C GLU A 22 1.99 7.32 9.22
N ILE A 23 1.20 6.58 8.43
CA ILE A 23 1.72 5.46 7.62
C ILE A 23 2.72 5.96 6.58
N ALA A 24 2.39 7.06 5.88
CA ALA A 24 3.28 7.63 4.88
C ALA A 24 4.59 8.15 5.51
N GLU A 25 4.51 8.78 6.69
CA GLU A 25 5.68 9.21 7.46
C GLU A 25 6.53 8.03 7.93
N LEU A 26 5.89 6.96 8.41
CA LEU A 26 6.58 5.72 8.79
C LEU A 26 7.36 5.15 7.59
N ILE A 27 6.71 4.99 6.44
CA ILE A 27 7.33 4.47 5.23
C ILE A 27 8.47 5.38 4.75
N ALA A 28 8.26 6.70 4.72
CA ALA A 28 9.28 7.65 4.30
C ALA A 28 10.51 7.66 5.22
N ASN A 29 10.33 7.44 6.52
CA ASN A 29 11.44 7.31 7.47
C ASN A 29 12.19 5.99 7.33
N LEU A 30 11.48 4.89 7.05
CA LEU A 30 12.10 3.57 6.84
C LEU A 30 12.85 3.48 5.50
N TYR A 31 12.34 4.16 4.46
CA TYR A 31 12.87 4.10 3.10
C TYR A 31 13.04 5.49 2.46
N PRO A 32 13.91 6.36 3.01
CA PRO A 32 14.09 7.73 2.52
C PRO A 32 14.65 7.82 1.10
N ASN A 33 15.30 6.74 0.63
CA ASN A 33 15.91 6.63 -0.70
C ASN A 33 15.29 5.52 -1.55
N ALA A 34 14.05 5.12 -1.28
CA ALA A 34 13.38 4.10 -2.08
C ALA A 34 13.38 4.50 -3.56
N GLU A 35 13.78 3.57 -4.42
CA GLU A 35 13.64 3.73 -5.87
C GLU A 35 12.17 3.61 -6.26
N LYS A 36 11.51 2.56 -5.75
CA LYS A 36 10.11 2.29 -6.00
C LYS A 36 9.40 1.71 -4.78
N ILE A 37 8.15 2.13 -4.59
CA ILE A 37 7.26 1.63 -3.54
C ILE A 37 5.93 1.24 -4.16
N VAL A 38 5.43 0.06 -3.81
CA VAL A 38 4.18 -0.49 -4.32
C VAL A 38 3.15 -0.64 -3.19
N GLU A 39 1.95 -0.10 -3.38
CA GLU A 39 0.79 -0.36 -2.51
C GLU A 39 -0.12 -1.42 -3.13
N ILE A 40 -0.39 -2.50 -2.42
CA ILE A 40 -1.33 -3.57 -2.80
C ILE A 40 -2.69 -3.34 -2.13
N GLY A 41 -3.77 -3.42 -2.91
CA GLY A 41 -5.14 -3.28 -2.40
C GLY A 41 -5.47 -1.85 -1.99
N VAL A 42 -5.03 -0.88 -2.79
CA VAL A 42 -5.20 0.57 -2.52
C VAL A 42 -6.67 1.00 -2.41
N GLY A 43 -7.58 0.30 -3.09
CA GLY A 43 -8.99 0.65 -3.15
C GLY A 43 -9.26 2.07 -3.68
N SER A 44 -10.33 2.69 -3.19
CA SER A 44 -10.80 3.99 -3.67
C SER A 44 -10.22 5.21 -2.94
N ALA A 45 -9.31 4.99 -1.97
CA ALA A 45 -8.88 6.02 -1.03
C ALA A 45 -7.34 6.04 -0.87
N PRO A 46 -6.59 6.53 -1.89
CA PRO A 46 -5.13 6.42 -1.99
C PRO A 46 -4.37 7.43 -1.12
N TRP A 47 -4.82 7.65 0.11
CA TRP A 47 -4.33 8.70 0.98
C TRP A 47 -2.85 8.56 1.33
N THR A 48 -2.38 7.34 1.56
CA THR A 48 -0.97 7.07 1.87
C THR A 48 -0.10 7.37 0.66
N LEU A 49 -0.43 6.89 -0.54
CA LEU A 49 0.30 7.23 -1.77
C LEU A 49 0.33 8.75 -2.04
N LEU A 50 -0.78 9.46 -1.83
CA LEU A 50 -0.83 10.91 -2.02
C LEU A 50 0.08 11.66 -1.04
N ASN A 51 0.24 11.17 0.19
CA ASN A 51 1.19 11.73 1.15
C ASN A 51 2.63 11.34 0.82
N LEU A 52 2.89 10.08 0.45
CA LEU A 52 4.21 9.61 0.01
C LEU A 52 4.71 10.39 -1.20
N ARG A 53 3.84 10.74 -2.15
CA ARG A 53 4.21 11.55 -3.32
C ARG A 53 4.80 12.92 -2.94
N LYS A 54 4.40 13.47 -1.78
CA LYS A 54 4.91 14.73 -1.24
C LYS A 54 6.20 14.53 -0.46
N LEU A 55 6.27 13.46 0.35
CA LEU A 55 7.41 13.15 1.21
C LEU A 55 8.61 12.61 0.42
N LEU A 56 8.36 11.85 -0.64
CA LEU A 56 9.35 11.16 -1.47
C LEU A 56 9.14 11.49 -2.96
N PRO A 57 9.39 12.73 -3.39
CA PRO A 57 9.07 13.19 -4.76
C PRO A 57 9.91 12.52 -5.87
N LYS A 58 10.97 11.80 -5.51
CA LYS A 58 11.85 11.08 -6.45
C LYS A 58 11.53 9.59 -6.55
N THR A 59 10.70 9.07 -5.65
CA THR A 59 10.37 7.64 -5.59
C THR A 59 9.25 7.33 -6.57
N ILE A 60 9.38 6.22 -7.30
CA ILE A 60 8.32 5.69 -8.16
C ILE A 60 7.27 5.07 -7.24
N LEU A 61 6.06 5.62 -7.24
CA LEU A 61 4.93 5.08 -6.49
C LEU A 61 4.01 4.33 -7.43
N LEU A 62 3.67 3.08 -7.11
CA LEU A 62 2.74 2.27 -7.90
C LEU A 62 1.59 1.77 -7.03
N ALA A 63 0.36 2.01 -7.48
CA ALA A 63 -0.85 1.49 -6.85
C ALA A 63 -1.33 0.22 -7.58
N ILE A 64 -1.60 -0.84 -6.84
CA ILE A 64 -2.12 -2.10 -7.36
C ILE A 64 -3.46 -2.41 -6.72
N ASP A 65 -4.43 -2.80 -7.54
CA ASP A 65 -5.71 -3.34 -7.11
C ASP A 65 -6.23 -4.33 -8.15
N THR A 66 -7.14 -5.21 -7.75
CA THR A 66 -7.84 -6.11 -8.68
C THR A 66 -9.07 -5.43 -9.29
N ASP A 67 -9.60 -4.40 -8.63
CA ASP A 67 -10.76 -3.65 -9.09
C ASP A 67 -10.38 -2.61 -10.16
N GLN A 68 -10.80 -2.86 -11.40
CA GLN A 68 -10.53 -1.99 -12.54
C GLN A 68 -11.08 -0.57 -12.36
N ASP A 69 -12.26 -0.42 -11.73
CA ASP A 69 -12.87 0.89 -11.52
C ASP A 69 -12.09 1.75 -10.51
N SER A 70 -11.53 1.12 -9.47
CA SER A 70 -10.59 1.77 -8.56
C SER A 70 -9.34 2.22 -9.30
N ILE A 71 -8.72 1.37 -10.13
CA ILE A 71 -7.53 1.75 -10.91
C ILE A 71 -7.80 2.91 -11.86
N MET A 72 -8.94 2.93 -12.56
CA MET A 72 -9.30 4.06 -13.43
C MET A 72 -9.36 5.38 -12.66
N ARG A 73 -10.03 5.38 -11.49
CA ARG A 73 -10.13 6.59 -10.63
C ARG A 73 -8.77 7.05 -10.12
N LEU A 74 -7.86 6.14 -9.80
CA LEU A 74 -6.50 6.49 -9.36
C LEU A 74 -5.70 7.14 -10.49
N ARG A 75 -5.83 6.63 -11.71
CA ARG A 75 -5.20 7.21 -12.90
C ARG A 75 -5.74 8.61 -13.19
N GLU A 76 -7.04 8.85 -13.02
CA GLU A 76 -7.65 10.20 -13.12
C GLU A 76 -7.08 11.19 -12.08
N LEU A 77 -6.64 10.70 -10.92
CA LEU A 77 -5.93 11.49 -9.89
C LEU A 77 -4.44 11.70 -10.19
N GLY A 78 -3.96 11.22 -11.34
CA GLY A 78 -2.55 11.29 -11.75
C GLY A 78 -1.63 10.39 -10.93
N LEU A 79 -2.16 9.30 -10.38
CA LEU A 79 -1.35 8.24 -9.76
C LEU A 79 -0.98 7.19 -10.81
N ASN A 80 0.23 6.67 -10.71
CA ASN A 80 0.63 5.48 -11.45
C ASN A 80 -0.04 4.26 -10.79
N ALA A 81 -0.89 3.56 -11.54
CA ALA A 81 -1.74 2.51 -11.01
C ALA A 81 -1.99 1.43 -12.06
N GLU A 82 -2.00 0.16 -11.65
CA GLU A 82 -2.17 -1.01 -12.51
C GLU A 82 -3.15 -2.02 -11.91
N VAL A 83 -3.93 -2.68 -12.77
CA VAL A 83 -4.79 -3.80 -12.36
C VAL A 83 -3.93 -5.05 -12.26
N ASP A 84 -3.70 -5.59 -11.07
CA ASP A 84 -2.95 -6.84 -10.91
C ASP A 84 -3.44 -7.65 -9.72
N ASP A 85 -3.36 -8.97 -9.83
CA ASP A 85 -3.68 -9.90 -8.76
C ASP A 85 -2.38 -10.43 -8.15
N ILE A 86 -2.09 -10.05 -6.91
CA ILE A 86 -0.87 -10.46 -6.21
C ILE A 86 -0.76 -11.99 -6.02
N THR A 87 -1.87 -12.72 -6.12
CA THR A 87 -1.87 -14.19 -6.07
C THR A 87 -1.41 -14.83 -7.38
N ASN A 88 -1.49 -14.11 -8.49
CA ASN A 88 -0.96 -14.48 -9.80
C ASN A 88 -0.32 -13.26 -10.50
N PRO A 89 0.82 -12.79 -9.97
CA PRO A 89 1.33 -11.44 -10.25
C PRO A 89 2.04 -11.35 -11.59
N ARG A 90 1.91 -10.19 -12.25
CA ARG A 90 2.82 -9.76 -13.32
C ARG A 90 4.10 -9.25 -12.68
N ILE A 91 5.11 -10.13 -12.54
CA ILE A 91 6.28 -9.87 -11.71
C ILE A 91 7.05 -8.61 -12.10
N GLU A 92 7.00 -8.22 -13.39
CA GLU A 92 7.64 -7.05 -13.95
C GLU A 92 7.14 -5.75 -13.29
N LEU A 93 5.89 -5.73 -12.82
CA LEU A 93 5.33 -4.58 -12.09
C LEU A 93 5.99 -4.36 -10.74
N TYR A 94 6.63 -5.38 -10.17
CA TYR A 94 7.19 -5.34 -8.82
C TYR A 94 8.73 -5.24 -8.83
N GLN A 95 9.37 -5.38 -9.98
CA GLN A 95 10.82 -5.21 -10.10
C GLN A 95 11.27 -3.83 -9.62
N GLU A 96 12.48 -3.78 -9.05
CA GLU A 96 13.15 -2.57 -8.52
C GLU A 96 12.42 -1.93 -7.33
N SER A 97 11.41 -2.60 -6.78
CA SER A 97 10.73 -2.14 -5.57
C SER A 97 11.65 -2.25 -4.38
N SER A 98 11.81 -1.17 -3.62
CA SER A 98 12.43 -1.21 -2.29
C SER A 98 11.44 -1.70 -1.23
N LEU A 99 10.15 -1.44 -1.45
CA LEU A 99 9.08 -1.82 -0.53
C LEU A 99 7.79 -2.19 -1.28
N ILE A 100 7.17 -3.28 -0.86
CA ILE A 100 5.79 -3.64 -1.19
C ILE A 100 4.98 -3.58 0.11
N TYR A 101 3.89 -2.81 0.16
CA TYR A 101 3.08 -2.69 1.36
C TYR A 101 1.60 -2.85 1.10
N SER A 102 0.85 -3.16 2.15
CA SER A 102 -0.62 -3.14 2.12
C SER A 102 -1.20 -2.70 3.46
N ILE A 103 -2.32 -2.00 3.38
CA ILE A 103 -3.07 -1.50 4.52
C ILE A 103 -4.32 -2.37 4.66
N ARG A 104 -4.40 -3.07 5.79
CA ARG A 104 -5.49 -3.98 6.17
C ARG A 104 -5.77 -5.05 5.10
N PRO A 105 -4.73 -5.74 4.58
CA PRO A 105 -4.96 -6.80 3.60
C PRO A 105 -5.76 -7.95 4.24
N PRO A 106 -6.60 -8.64 3.46
CA PRO A 106 -7.05 -9.97 3.80
C PRO A 106 -5.87 -10.90 4.09
N MET A 107 -6.04 -11.84 5.03
CA MET A 107 -4.96 -12.72 5.50
C MET A 107 -4.35 -13.56 4.37
N GLU A 108 -5.19 -14.01 3.46
CA GLU A 108 -4.80 -14.78 2.28
C GLU A 108 -3.82 -14.05 1.35
N LEU A 109 -3.72 -12.72 1.43
CA LEU A 109 -2.79 -11.93 0.62
C LEU A 109 -1.40 -11.78 1.24
N ILE A 110 -1.24 -12.03 2.54
CA ILE A 110 0.04 -11.83 3.24
C ILE A 110 1.13 -12.75 2.66
N ASN A 111 0.82 -14.03 2.48
CA ASN A 111 1.77 -15.01 1.92
C ASN A 111 2.12 -14.73 0.44
N PRO A 112 1.15 -14.47 -0.47
CA PRO A 112 1.44 -14.01 -1.83
C PRO A 112 2.32 -12.76 -1.87
N MET A 113 2.02 -11.75 -1.05
CA MET A 113 2.83 -10.53 -0.96
C MET A 113 4.27 -10.83 -0.53
N ALA A 114 4.46 -11.65 0.50
CA ALA A 114 5.79 -12.05 0.96
C ALA A 114 6.60 -12.75 -0.15
N ARG A 115 5.96 -13.66 -0.90
CA ARG A 115 6.61 -14.36 -2.02
C ARG A 115 7.01 -13.42 -3.15
N VAL A 116 6.18 -12.43 -3.46
CA VAL A 116 6.51 -11.43 -4.48
C VAL A 116 7.66 -10.55 -4.03
N ALA A 117 7.62 -10.07 -2.78
CA ALA A 117 8.68 -9.28 -2.19
C ALA A 117 10.02 -10.02 -2.21
N GLU A 118 10.03 -11.28 -1.75
CA GLU A 118 11.21 -12.17 -1.83
C GLU A 118 11.73 -12.31 -3.27
N LYS A 119 10.83 -12.56 -4.22
CA LYS A 119 11.19 -12.80 -5.62
C LYS A 119 11.83 -11.58 -6.31
N VAL A 120 11.47 -10.37 -5.89
CA VAL A 120 12.02 -9.12 -6.46
C VAL A 120 13.09 -8.46 -5.58
N GLY A 121 13.40 -9.05 -4.41
CA GLY A 121 14.35 -8.49 -3.44
C GLY A 121 13.83 -7.22 -2.74
N ALA A 122 12.51 -7.07 -2.60
CA ALA A 122 11.87 -5.98 -1.87
C ALA A 122 11.54 -6.39 -0.43
N ASP A 123 11.45 -5.43 0.48
CA ASP A 123 10.83 -5.66 1.78
C ASP A 123 9.29 -5.72 1.63
N ALA A 124 8.61 -6.42 2.55
CA ALA A 124 7.15 -6.41 2.67
C ALA A 124 6.69 -5.76 3.98
N LEU A 125 5.74 -4.83 3.91
CA LEU A 125 5.16 -4.15 5.08
C LEU A 125 3.64 -4.33 5.13
N ILE A 126 3.13 -4.88 6.23
CA ILE A 126 1.70 -5.06 6.45
C ILE A 126 1.23 -4.19 7.60
N LEU A 127 0.16 -3.44 7.37
CA LEU A 127 -0.50 -2.63 8.38
C LEU A 127 -1.89 -3.21 8.66
N PRO A 128 -2.03 -4.20 9.55
CA PRO A 128 -3.29 -4.89 9.79
C PRO A 128 -4.36 -4.00 10.44
N LEU A 129 -5.60 -4.48 10.44
CA LEU A 129 -6.72 -3.81 11.10
C LEU A 129 -6.60 -3.84 12.64
N SER A 130 -6.14 -4.95 13.22
CA SER A 130 -5.98 -5.16 14.66
C SER A 130 -4.87 -6.17 14.96
N GLU A 131 -4.36 -6.24 16.20
CA GLU A 131 -3.37 -7.24 16.62
C GLU A 131 -3.99 -8.65 16.62
N ASP A 132 -5.18 -8.79 17.22
CA ASP A 132 -5.84 -10.08 17.44
C ASP A 132 -6.09 -10.88 16.16
N SER A 133 -6.37 -10.18 15.05
CA SER A 133 -6.62 -10.83 13.77
C SER A 133 -5.36 -11.43 13.13
N TYR A 134 -4.16 -10.99 13.51
CA TYR A 134 -2.93 -11.33 12.79
C TYR A 134 -1.78 -11.85 13.66
N LEU A 135 -1.95 -11.93 14.98
CA LEU A 135 -0.96 -12.49 15.93
C LEU A 135 -0.46 -13.90 15.53
N TYR A 136 -1.27 -14.70 14.85
CA TYR A 136 -0.89 -16.04 14.43
C TYR A 136 -0.02 -16.08 13.17
N GLU A 137 -0.16 -15.08 12.28
CA GLU A 137 0.54 -15.06 10.99
C GLU A 137 1.88 -14.32 11.05
N PHE A 138 1.97 -13.27 11.87
CA PHE A 138 3.22 -12.50 12.03
C PHE A 138 4.14 -13.11 13.07
N LYS A 139 4.69 -14.29 12.74
CA LYS A 139 5.85 -14.89 13.41
C LYS A 139 7.11 -14.61 12.61
N SER A 140 8.27 -14.93 13.20
CA SER A 140 9.55 -14.96 12.46
C SER A 140 9.33 -15.64 11.09
N PRO A 141 9.75 -15.02 9.97
CA PRO A 141 10.68 -13.88 9.88
C PRO A 141 10.08 -12.46 9.99
N TRP A 142 8.77 -12.31 10.18
CA TRP A 142 8.15 -10.99 10.37
C TRP A 142 8.57 -10.36 11.70
N SER A 143 8.79 -9.05 11.68
CA SER A 143 9.13 -8.24 12.86
C SER A 143 8.19 -7.07 13.00
N ARG A 144 7.82 -6.72 14.24
CA ARG A 144 7.01 -5.53 14.50
C ARG A 144 7.87 -4.28 14.33
N VAL A 145 7.36 -3.30 13.58
CA VAL A 145 7.97 -1.98 13.48
C VAL A 145 7.63 -1.18 14.75
N ASN A 146 8.64 -0.58 15.39
CA ASN A 146 8.41 0.24 16.56
C ASN A 146 7.80 1.58 16.16
N HIS A 147 6.50 1.75 16.41
CA HIS A 147 5.77 3.00 16.20
C HIS A 147 4.73 3.20 17.32
N PRO A 148 4.57 4.41 17.86
CA PRO A 148 3.73 4.64 19.05
C PRO A 148 2.23 4.34 18.84
N SER A 149 1.74 4.53 17.62
CA SER A 149 0.31 4.48 17.27
C SER A 149 -0.04 3.51 16.15
N LEU A 150 0.96 2.99 15.44
CA LEU A 150 0.75 2.14 14.27
C LEU A 150 1.13 0.71 14.61
N LEU A 151 0.25 -0.20 14.22
CA LEU A 151 0.55 -1.60 14.15
C LEU A 151 1.06 -1.90 12.74
N ALA A 152 2.34 -2.25 12.65
CA ALA A 152 3.00 -2.53 11.40
C ALA A 152 3.97 -3.70 11.57
N PHE A 153 3.94 -4.63 10.63
CA PHE A 153 4.82 -5.78 10.58
C PHE A 153 5.62 -5.74 9.28
N ILE A 154 6.92 -5.92 9.39
CA ILE A 154 7.85 -5.88 8.27
C ILE A 154 8.58 -7.21 8.14
N LEU A 155 8.63 -7.70 6.91
CA LEU A 155 9.50 -8.77 6.46
C LEU A 155 10.61 -8.13 5.63
N ARG A 156 11.86 -8.31 6.08
CA ARG A 156 13.02 -7.74 5.40
C ARG A 156 13.69 -8.77 4.50
N HIS A 157 13.99 -8.36 3.28
CA HIS A 157 14.83 -9.07 2.33
C HIS A 157 16.06 -8.19 2.10
N GLY A 158 17.17 -8.59 2.74
CA GLY A 158 18.42 -7.81 2.79
C GLY A 158 19.20 -7.77 1.49
#